data_AF-A0A8T3RF89-F1
#
_entry.id   AF-A0A8T3RF89-F1
#
_cell.length_a   1.000
_cell.length_b   1.000
_cell.length_c   1.000
_cell.angle_alpha   90.00
_cell.angle_beta   90.00
_cell.angle_gamma   90.00
#
_symmetry.space_group_name_H-M   'P 1'
#
loop_
_entity.id
_entity.type
_entity.pdbx_description
1 polymer ?
#
loop_
_entity_poly.entity_id
_entity_poly.type
_entity_poly.pdbx_seq_one_letter_code
_entity_poly.pdbx_strand_id
1 'polypeptide(L)'
;MKRGLAHACAWIVKRDLLLFWRHRAEAANPVLFFFVIALIFPLGLGPEPQMLQSVGPGVIWIAALLATLLSLEAVFRSDLEDGSLEQLLLS
;
A
#
# COMPACT_ATOMS: atom_id res chain seq x y z
N MET A 1 -34.43 1.02 -12.48
CA MET A 1 -33.49 0.00 -11.97
C MET A 1 -32.01 0.42 -12.00
N LYS A 2 -31.46 0.94 -13.12
CA LYS A 2 -30.02 1.28 -13.25
C LYS A 2 -29.51 2.43 -12.35
N ARG A 3 -30.36 3.42 -12.02
CA ARG A 3 -29.98 4.56 -11.15
C ARG A 3 -29.71 4.15 -9.70
N GLY A 4 -30.39 3.14 -9.16
CA GLY A 4 -30.19 2.69 -7.77
C GLY A 4 -28.85 2.00 -7.54
N LEU A 5 -28.40 1.18 -8.50
CA LEU A 5 -27.11 0.48 -8.45
C LEU A 5 -25.92 1.44 -8.44
N ALA A 6 -25.97 2.50 -9.27
CA ALA A 6 -24.91 3.50 -9.29
C ALA A 6 -24.78 4.26 -7.96
N HIS A 7 -25.91 4.57 -7.31
CA HIS A 7 -25.90 5.20 -5.99
C HIS A 7 -25.40 4.24 -4.91
N ALA A 8 -25.81 2.97 -4.95
CA ALA A 8 -25.33 1.94 -4.02
C ALA A 8 -23.81 1.72 -4.15
N CYS A 9 -23.28 1.61 -5.37
CA CYS A 9 -21.83 1.54 -5.61
C CYS A 9 -21.12 2.78 -5.09
N ALA A 10 -21.63 3.99 -5.39
CA ALA A 10 -21.02 5.22 -4.90
C ALA A 10 -21.02 5.30 -3.37
N TRP A 11 -22.07 4.81 -2.70
CA TRP A 11 -22.14 4.73 -1.25
C TRP A 11 -21.13 3.75 -0.65
N ILE A 12 -20.99 2.56 -1.24
CA ILE A 12 -19.99 1.57 -0.83
C ILE A 12 -18.57 2.13 -1.00
N VAL A 13 -18.26 2.68 -2.18
CA VAL A 13 -16.94 3.28 -2.45
C VAL A 13 -16.65 4.42 -1.48
N LYS A 14 -17.62 5.29 -1.21
CA LYS A 14 -17.47 6.40 -0.25
C LYS A 14 -17.25 5.89 1.17
N ARG A 15 -17.98 4.86 1.61
CA ARG A 15 -17.82 4.24 2.93
C ARG A 15 -16.42 3.63 3.06
N ASP A 16 -15.97 2.88 2.05
CA ASP A 16 -14.67 2.22 2.08
C ASP A 16 -13.53 3.25 2.03
N LEU A 17 -13.65 4.33 1.25
CA LEU A 17 -12.74 5.47 1.28
C LEU A 17 -12.67 6.14 2.67
N LEU A 18 -13.81 6.29 3.36
CA LEU A 18 -13.88 6.85 4.71
C LEU A 18 -13.22 5.93 5.75
N LEU A 19 -13.39 4.61 5.62
CA LEU A 19 -12.73 3.61 6.48
C LEU A 19 -11.21 3.58 6.23
N PHE A 20 -10.80 3.67 4.97
CA PHE A 20 -9.39 3.77 4.59
C PHE A 20 -8.73 5.04 5.15
N TRP A 21 -9.48 6.15 5.19
CA TRP A 21 -9.02 7.41 5.78
C TRP A 21 -8.79 7.32 7.30
N ARG A 22 -9.51 6.43 7.99
CA ARG A 22 -9.35 6.20 9.43
C ARG A 22 -8.09 5.40 9.75
N HIS A 23 -7.70 4.47 8.87
CA HIS A 23 -6.46 3.69 8.96
C HIS A 23 -5.32 4.27 8.11
N ARG A 24 -5.37 5.59 7.78
CA ARG A 24 -4.36 6.27 6.96
C ARG A 24 -2.93 6.09 7.47
N ALA A 25 -2.76 5.91 8.78
CA ALA A 25 -1.44 5.73 9.40
C ALA A 25 -0.79 4.42 8.97
N GLU A 26 -1.58 3.35 8.81
CA GLU A 26 -1.10 2.03 8.38
C GLU A 26 -0.72 2.02 6.90
N ALA A 27 -1.49 2.71 6.05
CA ALA A 27 -1.16 2.88 4.64
C ALA A 27 0.03 3.85 4.42
N ALA A 28 0.22 4.84 5.31
CA ALA A 28 1.30 5.82 5.17
C ALA A 28 2.69 5.20 5.36
N ASN A 29 2.84 4.23 6.26
CA ASN A 29 4.13 3.62 6.58
C ASN A 29 4.84 2.97 5.37
N PRO A 30 4.23 2.02 4.62
CA PRO A 30 4.85 1.42 3.44
C PRO A 30 5.08 2.43 2.31
N VAL A 31 4.19 3.43 2.15
CA VAL A 31 4.36 4.50 1.16
C VAL A 31 5.56 5.38 1.47
N LEU A 32 5.71 5.82 2.72
CA LEU A 32 6.87 6.59 3.16
C LEU A 32 8.16 5.79 2.99
N PHE A 33 8.14 4.50 3.36
CA PHE A 33 9.28 3.61 3.19
C PHE A 33 9.70 3.48 1.71
N PHE A 34 8.73 3.34 0.79
CA PHE A 34 9.00 3.34 -0.64
C PHE A 34 9.72 4.62 -1.10
N PHE A 35 9.22 5.79 -0.69
CA PHE A 35 9.85 7.07 -1.04
C PHE A 35 11.24 7.22 -0.44
N VAL A 36 11.45 6.78 0.81
CA VAL A 36 12.75 6.78 1.45
C VAL A 36 13.76 5.96 0.65
N ILE A 37 13.42 4.74 0.21
CA ILE A 37 14.31 3.95 -0.63
C ILE A 37 14.54 4.62 -1.98
N ALA A 38 13.47 5.08 -2.65
CA ALA A 38 13.55 5.71 -3.96
C ALA A 38 14.40 6.99 -3.97
N LEU A 39 14.46 7.72 -2.85
CA LEU A 39 15.28 8.92 -2.68
C LEU A 39 16.71 8.61 -2.23
N ILE A 40 16.90 7.64 -1.33
CA ILE A 40 18.23 7.29 -0.82
C ILE A 40 19.09 6.63 -1.90
N PHE A 41 18.50 5.78 -2.75
CA PHE A 41 19.25 5.07 -3.80
C PHE A 41 20.06 5.99 -4.73
N PRO A 42 19.45 7.01 -5.38
CA PRO A 42 20.21 7.94 -6.22
C PRO A 42 21.21 8.79 -5.43
N LEU A 43 20.93 9.09 -4.16
CA LEU A 43 21.87 9.79 -3.28
C LEU A 43 23.10 8.92 -2.93
N GLY A 44 22.91 7.61 -2.76
CA GLY A 44 23.98 6.67 -2.41
C GLY A 44 24.83 6.20 -3.59
N LEU A 45 24.25 6.04 -4.78
CA LEU A 45 24.96 5.62 -5.99
C LEU A 45 25.68 6.80 -6.69
N GLY A 46 25.24 8.03 -6.42
CA GLY A 46 25.74 9.22 -7.10
C GLY A 46 24.91 9.61 -8.33
N PRO A 47 25.08 10.85 -8.83
CA PRO A 47 24.18 11.46 -9.83
C PRO A 47 24.47 11.01 -11.28
N GLU A 48 25.14 9.89 -11.51
CA GLU A 48 25.51 9.44 -12.85
C GLU A 48 24.26 8.97 -13.63
N PRO A 49 23.86 9.65 -14.72
CA PRO A 49 22.62 9.34 -15.43
C PRO A 49 22.60 7.93 -16.06
N GLN A 50 23.73 7.48 -16.60
CA GLN A 50 23.87 6.14 -17.19
C GLN A 50 23.64 5.04 -16.14
N MET A 51 24.18 5.20 -14.93
CA MET A 51 23.97 4.26 -13.83
C MET A 51 22.52 4.29 -13.34
N LEU A 52 21.92 5.47 -13.18
CA LEU A 52 20.53 5.59 -12.75
C LEU A 52 19.54 5.02 -13.76
N GLN A 53 19.80 5.14 -15.06
CA GLN A 53 18.96 4.54 -16.10
C GLN A 53 19.04 3.01 -16.12
N SER A 54 20.21 2.45 -15.84
CA SER A 54 20.38 0.98 -15.82
C SER A 54 19.84 0.34 -14.55
N VAL A 55 20.03 0.97 -13.38
CA VAL A 55 19.65 0.39 -12.08
C VAL A 55 18.26 0.86 -11.61
N GLY A 56 17.81 2.04 -12.04
CA GLY A 56 16.56 2.69 -11.59
C GLY A 56 15.30 1.82 -11.66
N PRO A 57 15.00 1.15 -12.79
CA PRO A 57 13.85 0.26 -12.88
C PRO A 57 13.89 -0.86 -11.83
N GLY A 58 15.07 -1.45 -11.58
CA GLY A 58 15.25 -2.48 -10.57
C GLY A 58 15.01 -1.97 -9.16
N VAL A 59 15.51 -0.77 -8.84
CA VAL A 59 15.30 -0.11 -7.54
C VAL A 59 13.82 0.13 -7.27
N ILE A 60 13.07 0.60 -8.26
CA ILE A 60 11.63 0.85 -8.12
C ILE A 60 10.90 -0.45 -7.79
N TRP A 61 11.21 -1.55 -8.49
CA TRP A 61 10.60 -2.86 -8.20
C TRP A 61 10.98 -3.39 -6.82
N ILE A 62 12.24 -3.29 -6.42
CA ILE A 62 12.69 -3.72 -5.09
C ILE A 62 12.01 -2.90 -3.99
N ALA A 63 11.96 -1.57 -4.13
CA ALA A 63 11.30 -0.69 -3.18
C ALA A 63 9.81 -1.03 -3.06
N ALA A 64 9.13 -1.29 -4.18
CA ALA A 64 7.72 -1.68 -4.19
C ALA A 64 7.48 -3.02 -3.50
N LEU A 65 8.32 -4.02 -3.77
CA LEU A 65 8.24 -5.33 -3.12
C LEU A 65 8.45 -5.23 -1.60
N LEU A 66 9.46 -4.48 -1.14
CA LEU A 66 9.73 -4.29 0.28
C LEU A 66 8.60 -3.50 0.98
N ALA A 67 8.08 -2.45 0.34
CA ALA A 67 6.92 -1.73 0.83
C ALA A 67 5.68 -2.62 0.93
N THR A 68 5.48 -3.53 -0.04
CA THR A 68 4.37 -4.48 -0.03
C THR A 68 4.50 -5.50 1.10
N LEU A 69 5.73 -5.95 1.38
CA LEU A 69 6.03 -6.84 2.52
C LEU A 69 5.64 -6.18 3.85
N LEU A 70 6.00 -4.91 4.04
CA LEU A 70 5.59 -4.11 5.21
C LEU A 70 4.06 -3.95 5.30
N SER A 71 3.39 -3.74 4.16
CA SER A 71 1.94 -3.59 4.11
C SER A 71 1.21 -4.87 4.48
N LEU A 72 1.70 -6.04 4.06
CA LEU A 72 1.10 -7.33 4.38
C LEU A 72 1.05 -7.57 5.89
N GLU A 73 2.12 -7.27 6.61
CA GLU A 73 2.17 -7.46 8.07
C GLU A 73 1.14 -6.57 8.79
N ALA A 74 0.95 -5.33 8.34
CA ALA A 74 -0.03 -4.42 8.92
C ALA A 74 -1.47 -4.91 8.70
N VAL A 75 -1.79 -5.35 7.47
CA VAL A 75 -3.13 -5.83 7.11
C VAL A 75 -3.51 -7.08 7.92
N PHE A 76 -2.63 -8.08 7.98
CA PHE A 76 -2.93 -9.30 8.75
C PHE A 76 -3.07 -9.04 10.24
N ARG A 77 -2.31 -8.09 10.80
CA ARG A 77 -2.43 -7.71 12.20
C ARG A 77 -3.78 -7.06 12.47
N SER A 78 -4.21 -6.13 11.62
CA SER A 78 -5.54 -5.50 11.73
C SER A 78 -6.66 -6.54 11.64
N ASP A 79 -6.56 -7.49 10.70
CA ASP A 79 -7.57 -8.52 10.52
C ASP A 79 -7.63 -9.53 11.70
N LEU A 80 -6.50 -9.72 12.38
CA LEU A 80 -6.40 -10.56 13.58
C LEU A 80 -7.00 -9.87 14.81
N GLU A 81 -6.73 -8.58 14.99
CA GLU A 81 -7.28 -7.78 16.09
C GLU A 81 -8.81 -7.61 15.97
N ASP A 82 -9.33 -7.52 14.75
CA ASP A 82 -10.77 -7.38 14.48
C ASP A 82 -11.53 -8.73 14.47
N GLY A 83 -10.85 -9.86 14.67
CA GLY A 83 -11.46 -11.21 14.69
C GLY A 83 -11.91 -11.74 13.32
N SER A 84 -11.65 -10.99 12.24
CA SER A 84 -11.99 -11.36 10.86
C SER A 84 -11.33 -12.68 10.45
N LEU A 85 -10.07 -12.90 10.87
CA LEU A 85 -9.35 -14.15 10.61
C LEU A 85 -9.97 -15.36 11.31
N GLU A 86 -10.47 -15.19 12.53
CA GLU A 86 -11.16 -16.26 13.27
C GLU A 86 -12.46 -16.66 12.58
N GLN A 87 -13.20 -15.67 12.06
CA GLN A 87 -14.44 -15.92 11.33
C GLN A 87 -14.22 -16.64 9.99
N LEU A 88 -13.09 -16.38 9.32
CA LEU A 88 -12.67 -17.07 8.10
C LEU A 88 -12.26 -18.53 8.34
N LEU A 89 -11.71 -18.84 9.53
CA LEU A 89 -11.35 -20.21 9.92
C LEU A 89 -12.56 -21.06 10.32
N LEU A 90 -13.67 -20.42 10.72
CA LEU A 90 -14.90 -21.08 11.14
C LEU A 90 -15.93 -21.25 10.01
N SER A 91 -15.74 -20.59 8.86
CA SER A 91 -16.61 -20.67 7.67
C SER A 91 -16.23 -21.82 6.74
#